data_AF-A0A7S1YQZ2-F1
#
_entry.id   AF-A0A7S1YQZ2-F1
#
_cell.length_a   1.000
_cell.length_b   1.000
_cell.length_c   1.000
_cell.angle_alpha   90.00
_cell.angle_beta   90.00
_cell.angle_gamma   90.00
#
_symmetry.space_group_name_H-M   'P 1'
#
loop_
_entity.id
_entity.type
_entity.pdbx_description
1 polymer ?
#
loop_
_entity_poly.entity_id
_entity_poly.type
_entity_poly.pdbx_seq_one_letter_code
_entity_poly.pdbx_strand_id
1 'polypeptide(L)'
;CFAVMAATSFLADPFFLTNPPAGMKRCPGEIANCYLDYCELYPPPSALYMRRHFRWIFRSELQPDTKEELDLSTLYQDWRPRLWTFLVRPYLVNLKQFRAVVSLYLHLSGKLAVSEDDENSPPPTFRDIKALANSSS
;
A
#
# COMPACT_ATOMS: atom_id res chain seq x y z
N CYS A 1 -34.75 -2.96 -10.46
CA CYS A 1 -33.85 -2.06 -9.71
C CYS A 1 -33.28 -1.01 -10.67
N PHE A 2 -33.36 0.28 -10.34
CA PHE A 2 -32.91 1.37 -11.23
C PHE A 2 -31.55 1.96 -10.84
N ALA A 3 -31.03 1.63 -9.66
CA ALA A 3 -29.73 2.05 -9.18
C ALA A 3 -29.08 0.93 -8.36
N VAL A 4 -27.75 0.92 -8.33
CA VAL A 4 -26.92 -0.01 -7.56
C VAL A 4 -25.99 0.79 -6.68
N MET A 5 -25.92 0.45 -5.40
CA MET A 5 -24.95 1.01 -4.46
C MET A 5 -23.77 0.05 -4.34
N ALA A 6 -22.56 0.56 -4.57
CA ALA A 6 -21.33 -0.16 -4.34
C ALA A 6 -20.51 0.57 -3.27
N ALA A 7 -19.90 -0.19 -2.34
CA ALA A 7 -19.16 0.38 -1.23
C ALA A 7 -17.75 -0.23 -1.11
N THR A 8 -17.67 -1.55 -0.97
CA THR A 8 -16.39 -2.25 -0.76
C THR A 8 -15.45 -2.16 -1.97
N SER A 9 -15.99 -2.08 -3.18
CA SER A 9 -15.19 -1.88 -4.40
C SER A 9 -14.45 -0.54 -4.39
N PHE A 10 -15.08 0.53 -3.90
CA PHE A 10 -14.47 1.85 -3.78
C PHE A 10 -13.34 1.92 -2.74
N LEU A 11 -13.35 1.03 -1.74
CA LEU A 11 -12.27 0.96 -0.77
C LEU A 11 -10.98 0.38 -1.36
N ALA A 12 -11.11 -0.52 -2.34
CA ALA A 12 -9.97 -1.11 -3.04
C ALA A 12 -9.50 -0.21 -4.19
N ASP A 13 -10.44 0.33 -4.97
CA ASP A 13 -10.17 1.25 -6.07
C ASP A 13 -11.17 2.42 -6.05
N PRO A 14 -10.77 3.61 -5.58
CA PRO A 14 -11.62 4.82 -5.61
C PRO A 14 -12.10 5.19 -7.01
N PHE A 15 -11.38 4.76 -8.05
CA PHE A 15 -11.65 5.07 -9.44
C PHE A 15 -12.37 3.92 -10.16
N PHE A 16 -12.95 2.96 -9.42
CA PHE A 16 -13.61 1.77 -9.94
C PHE A 16 -14.68 2.06 -11.02
N LEU A 17 -15.41 3.17 -10.92
CA LEU A 17 -16.43 3.55 -11.91
C LEU A 17 -15.86 4.24 -13.16
N THR A 18 -14.61 4.68 -13.10
CA THR A 18 -13.94 5.26 -14.27
C THR A 18 -13.33 4.11 -15.06
N ASN A 19 -13.77 3.92 -16.30
CA ASN A 19 -13.18 2.90 -17.17
C ASN A 19 -11.70 3.23 -17.36
N PRO A 20 -10.76 2.39 -16.86
CA PRO A 20 -9.39 2.53 -17.27
C PRO A 20 -9.32 2.26 -18.79
N PRO A 21 -8.31 2.80 -19.50
CA PRO A 21 -8.05 2.39 -20.87
C PRO A 21 -7.98 0.85 -20.95
N ALA A 22 -8.59 0.29 -22.00
CA ALA A 22 -8.95 -1.12 -22.10
C ALA A 22 -7.83 -2.06 -21.61
N GLY A 23 -8.11 -2.82 -20.54
CA GLY A 23 -7.23 -3.88 -20.03
C GLY A 23 -6.20 -3.46 -18.96
N MET A 24 -6.09 -2.18 -18.61
CA MET A 24 -5.12 -1.74 -17.61
C MET A 24 -5.72 -1.74 -16.20
N LYS A 25 -5.27 -2.66 -15.33
CA LYS A 25 -5.52 -2.56 -13.89
C LYS A 25 -4.59 -1.50 -13.30
N ARG A 26 -5.15 -0.53 -12.58
CA ARG A 26 -4.35 0.48 -11.86
C ARG A 26 -3.45 -0.18 -10.83
N CYS A 27 -2.23 0.33 -10.69
CA CYS A 27 -1.31 -0.15 -9.69
C CYS A 27 -1.77 0.30 -8.29
N PRO A 28 -1.89 -0.59 -7.29
CA PRO A 28 -2.20 -0.21 -5.91
C PRO A 28 -1.22 0.84 -5.34
N GLY A 29 0.04 0.82 -5.78
CA GLY A 29 1.04 1.80 -5.39
C GLY A 29 0.72 3.22 -5.88
N GLU A 30 0.22 3.37 -7.11
CA GLU A 30 -0.20 4.68 -7.65
C GLU A 30 -1.42 5.22 -6.90
N ILE A 31 -2.41 4.36 -6.64
CA ILE A 31 -3.60 4.70 -5.86
C ILE A 31 -3.18 5.14 -4.45
N ALA A 32 -2.26 4.40 -3.81
CA ALA A 32 -1.76 4.73 -2.49
C ALA A 32 -0.99 6.06 -2.47
N ASN A 33 -0.16 6.35 -3.47
CA ASN A 33 0.53 7.64 -3.58
C ASN A 33 -0.45 8.79 -3.73
N CYS A 34 -1.41 8.69 -4.67
CA CYS A 34 -2.45 9.70 -4.85
C CYS A 34 -3.24 9.93 -3.55
N TYR A 35 -3.59 8.85 -2.84
CA TYR A 35 -4.23 8.94 -1.53
C TYR A 35 -3.36 9.67 -0.48
N LEU A 36 -2.04 9.44 -0.47
CA LEU A 36 -1.12 10.12 0.44
C LEU A 36 -0.98 11.61 0.12
N ASP A 37 -1.01 12.00 -1.16
CA ASP A 37 -1.00 13.40 -1.56
C ASP A 37 -2.26 14.13 -1.07
N TYR A 38 -3.43 13.47 -1.14
CA TYR A 38 -4.63 13.99 -0.49
C TYR A 38 -4.52 14.01 1.04
N CYS A 39 -3.85 13.06 1.68
CA CYS A 39 -3.63 13.09 3.13
C CYS A 39 -2.70 14.23 3.56
N GLU A 40 -1.80 14.68 2.69
CA GLU A 40 -0.94 15.83 2.93
C GLU A 40 -1.75 17.14 2.90
N LEU A 41 -2.68 17.26 1.94
CA LEU A 41 -3.59 18.41 1.84
C LEU A 41 -4.69 18.40 2.92
N TYR A 42 -5.22 17.22 3.23
CA TYR A 42 -6.32 16.99 4.15
C TYR A 42 -5.92 15.95 5.20
N PRO A 43 -5.31 16.38 6.32
CA PRO A 43 -4.76 15.46 7.30
C PRO A 43 -5.86 14.58 7.91
N PRO A 44 -5.69 13.24 7.89
CA PRO A 44 -6.67 12.34 8.46
C PRO A 44 -6.69 12.45 9.99
N PRO A 45 -7.82 12.10 10.63
CA PRO A 45 -7.98 12.24 12.09
C PRO A 45 -7.03 11.34 12.88
N SER A 46 -6.55 10.24 12.29
CA SER A 46 -5.55 9.39 12.91
C SER A 46 -4.80 8.53 11.90
N ALA A 47 -3.59 8.08 12.27
CA ALA A 47 -2.85 7.07 11.49
C ALA A 47 -3.57 5.71 11.42
N LEU A 48 -4.52 5.44 12.31
CA LEU A 48 -5.37 4.25 12.23
C LEU A 48 -6.27 4.27 10.99
N TYR A 49 -6.74 5.46 10.61
CA TYR A 49 -7.54 5.65 9.40
C TYR A 49 -6.75 5.28 8.13
N MET A 50 -5.54 5.83 7.99
CA MET A 50 -4.63 5.50 6.87
C MET A 50 -4.30 4.01 6.81
N ARG A 51 -3.98 3.38 7.95
CA ARG A 51 -3.71 1.93 8.02
C ARG A 51 -4.89 1.11 7.49
N ARG A 52 -6.12 1.46 7.85
CA ARG A 52 -7.32 0.75 7.38
C ARG A 52 -7.47 0.87 5.86
N HIS A 53 -7.25 2.05 5.30
CA HIS A 53 -7.35 2.28 3.86
C HIS A 53 -6.26 1.54 3.08
N PHE A 54 -5.02 1.60 3.56
CA PHE A 54 -3.91 0.86 2.95
C PHE A 54 -4.17 -0.65 2.90
N ARG A 55 -4.76 -1.22 3.96
CA ARG A 55 -5.16 -2.63 3.94
C ARG A 55 -6.19 -2.96 2.86
N TRP A 56 -7.07 -2.02 2.51
CA TRP A 56 -8.04 -2.22 1.43
C TRP A 56 -7.40 -2.07 0.06
N ILE A 57 -6.60 -1.02 -0.15
CA ILE A 57 -5.89 -0.74 -1.40
C ILE A 57 -5.01 -1.92 -1.81
N PHE A 58 -4.21 -2.45 -0.86
CA PHE A 58 -3.27 -3.55 -1.15
C PHE A 58 -3.87 -4.95 -0.98
N ARG A 59 -5.15 -5.06 -0.59
CA ARG A 59 -5.78 -6.33 -0.23
C ARG A 59 -5.68 -7.38 -1.34
N SER A 60 -6.00 -6.97 -2.56
CA SER A 60 -6.08 -7.86 -3.73
C SER A 60 -4.74 -8.44 -4.15
N GLU A 61 -3.62 -7.78 -3.81
CA GLU A 61 -2.28 -8.21 -4.24
C GLU A 61 -1.45 -8.82 -3.11
N LEU A 62 -1.64 -8.38 -1.87
CA LEU A 62 -0.77 -8.76 -0.76
C LEU A 62 -1.40 -9.74 0.23
N GLN A 63 -2.73 -9.84 0.28
CA GLN A 63 -3.38 -10.74 1.22
C GLN A 63 -3.10 -12.19 0.80
N PRO A 64 -2.52 -13.04 1.68
CA PRO A 64 -2.33 -14.44 1.36
C PRO A 64 -3.69 -15.15 1.28
N ASP A 65 -3.87 -15.99 0.26
CA ASP A 65 -5.04 -16.83 0.15
C ASP A 65 -5.05 -17.84 1.30
N THR A 66 -6.02 -17.71 2.19
CA THR A 66 -6.08 -18.42 3.47
C THR A 66 -6.42 -19.91 3.33
N LYS A 67 -6.52 -20.41 2.09
CA LYS A 67 -7.02 -21.74 1.75
C LYS A 67 -5.93 -22.79 1.61
N GLU A 68 -4.68 -22.38 1.49
CA GLU A 68 -3.57 -23.32 1.43
C GLU A 68 -2.85 -23.27 2.78
N GLU A 69 -2.80 -24.41 3.47
CA GLU A 69 -1.91 -24.64 4.61
C GLU A 69 -0.46 -24.59 4.10
N LEU A 70 0.00 -23.41 3.69
CA LEU A 70 1.39 -23.21 3.34
C LEU A 70 2.20 -23.19 4.62
N ASP A 71 3.24 -24.02 4.65
CA ASP A 71 4.29 -23.97 5.66
C ASP A 71 4.67 -22.51 5.93
N LEU A 72 4.48 -22.06 7.18
CA LEU A 72 4.75 -20.68 7.59
C LEU A 72 6.17 -20.24 7.19
N SER A 73 7.12 -21.17 7.15
CA SER A 73 8.52 -20.94 6.77
C SER A 73 8.70 -20.52 5.30
N THR A 74 7.95 -21.07 4.36
CA THR A 74 8.00 -20.69 2.93
C THR A 74 7.21 -19.43 2.67
N LEU A 75 6.12 -19.20 3.42
CA LEU A 75 5.30 -17.99 3.34
C LEU A 75 6.07 -16.72 3.73
N TYR A 76 7.06 -16.82 4.63
CA TYR A 76 7.94 -15.69 4.99
C TYR A 76 9.13 -15.50 4.05
N GLN A 77 9.32 -16.35 3.03
CA GLN A 77 10.33 -16.11 1.99
C GLN A 77 9.82 -15.13 0.94
N ASP A 78 8.51 -15.16 0.63
CA ASP A 78 7.90 -14.17 -0.26
C ASP A 78 7.80 -12.81 0.43
N TRP A 79 7.99 -11.75 -0.33
CA TRP A 79 7.93 -10.39 0.16
C TRP A 79 6.49 -9.93 0.38
N ARG A 80 5.51 -10.49 -0.36
CA ARG A 80 4.08 -10.09 -0.25
C ARG A 80 3.51 -10.34 1.15
N PRO A 81 3.62 -11.54 1.75
CA PRO A 81 3.05 -11.80 3.07
C PRO A 81 3.78 -11.02 4.17
N ARG A 82 5.09 -10.77 4.00
CA ARG A 82 5.87 -9.92 4.90
C ARG A 82 5.37 -8.48 4.89
N LEU A 83 5.15 -7.92 3.70
CA LEU A 83 4.63 -6.57 3.52
C LEU A 83 3.18 -6.44 4.04
N TRP A 84 2.33 -7.44 3.76
CA TRP A 84 0.98 -7.50 4.32
C TRP A 84 0.99 -7.50 5.85
N THR A 85 1.81 -8.36 6.46
CA THR A 85 1.96 -8.42 7.91
C THR A 85 2.46 -7.10 8.49
N PHE A 86 3.39 -6.45 7.79
CA PHE A 86 3.91 -5.14 8.19
C PHE A 86 2.83 -4.05 8.15
N LEU A 87 2.01 -4.01 7.09
CA LEU A 87 0.86 -3.10 6.94
C LEU A 87 -0.23 -3.34 8.00
N VAL A 88 -0.45 -4.59 8.39
CA VAL A 88 -1.47 -4.94 9.38
C VAL A 88 -1.01 -4.58 10.80
N ARG A 89 0.28 -4.60 11.09
CA ARG A 89 0.79 -4.27 12.43
C ARG A 89 0.76 -2.76 12.73
N PRO A 90 0.67 -2.36 14.01
CA PRO A 90 0.57 -0.95 14.40
C PRO A 90 1.93 -0.23 14.39
N TYR A 91 2.72 -0.39 13.32
CA TYR A 91 4.04 0.23 13.18
C TYR A 91 4.02 1.55 12.40
N LEU A 92 2.97 1.78 11.62
CA LEU A 92 2.81 2.97 10.78
C LEU A 92 2.02 4.04 11.54
N VAL A 93 2.69 5.15 11.81
CA VAL A 93 2.19 6.25 12.65
C VAL A 93 2.24 7.59 11.93
N ASN A 94 3.20 7.80 11.02
CA ASN A 94 3.40 9.08 10.35
C ASN A 94 3.39 8.93 8.81
N LEU A 95 3.09 10.02 8.10
CA LEU A 95 2.91 10.03 6.64
C LEU A 95 4.15 9.52 5.89
N LYS A 96 5.35 9.89 6.38
CA LYS A 96 6.64 9.47 5.82
C LYS A 96 6.79 7.94 5.79
N GLN A 97 6.35 7.25 6.85
CA GLN A 97 6.35 5.80 6.88
C GLN A 97 5.42 5.20 5.82
N PHE A 98 4.23 5.77 5.61
CA PHE A 98 3.33 5.30 4.56
C PHE A 98 3.94 5.50 3.17
N ARG A 99 4.57 6.65 2.90
CA ARG A 99 5.30 6.88 1.64
C ARG A 99 6.43 5.86 1.43
N ALA A 100 7.22 5.59 2.48
CA ALA A 100 8.29 4.61 2.42
C ALA A 100 7.77 3.17 2.18
N VAL A 101 6.59 2.82 2.71
CA VAL A 101 5.94 1.53 2.40
C VAL A 101 5.53 1.44 0.93
N VAL A 102 4.98 2.51 0.34
CA VAL A 102 4.61 2.51 -1.08
C VAL A 102 5.84 2.38 -1.97
N SER A 103 6.91 3.11 -1.64
CA SER A 103 8.21 2.99 -2.34
C SER A 103 8.76 1.56 -2.27
N LEU A 104 8.76 0.94 -1.08
CA LEU A 104 9.19 -0.44 -0.91
C LEU A 104 8.31 -1.42 -1.72
N TYR A 105 6.99 -1.22 -1.74
CA TYR A 105 6.08 -2.03 -2.56
C TYR A 105 6.39 -1.91 -4.06
N LEU A 106 6.56 -0.69 -4.58
CA LEU A 106 6.85 -0.46 -6.00
C LEU A 106 8.18 -1.10 -6.40
N HIS A 107 9.20 -1.00 -5.54
CA HIS A 107 10.49 -1.66 -5.74
C HIS A 107 10.35 -3.19 -5.77
N LEU A 108 9.72 -3.79 -4.74
CA LEU A 108 9.57 -5.25 -4.64
C LEU A 108 8.65 -5.85 -5.72
N SER A 109 7.66 -5.09 -6.18
CA SER A 109 6.75 -5.51 -7.25
C SER A 109 7.32 -5.35 -8.66
N GLY A 110 8.48 -4.69 -8.80
CA GLY A 110 9.05 -4.34 -10.11
C GLY A 110 8.22 -3.31 -10.88
N LYS A 111 7.29 -2.61 -10.21
CA LYS A 111 6.41 -1.58 -10.81
C LYS A 111 6.94 -0.15 -10.58
N LEU A 112 8.19 -0.01 -10.15
CA LEU A 112 8.83 1.30 -10.02
C LEU A 112 8.97 1.90 -11.42
N ALA A 113 8.14 2.90 -11.73
CA ALA A 113 8.43 3.80 -12.84
C ALA A 113 9.65 4.62 -12.40
N VAL A 114 10.81 4.33 -12.98
CA VAL A 114 12.06 5.04 -12.72
C VAL A 114 11.84 6.49 -13.10
N SER A 115 11.59 7.36 -12.12
CA SER A 115 11.85 8.79 -12.26
C SER A 115 13.37 8.95 -12.21
N GLU A 116 13.94 9.47 -13.30
CA GLU A 116 15.39 9.60 -13.53
C GLU A 116 16.14 10.39 -12.42
N ASP A 117 15.41 11.08 -11.54
CA ASP A 117 15.96 11.88 -10.43
C ASP A 117 16.26 11.08 -9.14
N ASP A 118 15.81 9.82 -9.01
CA ASP A 118 15.87 9.05 -7.75
C ASP A 118 16.77 7.79 -7.80
N GLU A 119 17.59 7.66 -8.85
CA GLU A 119 18.42 6.46 -9.11
C GLU A 119 19.46 6.13 -8.02
N ASN A 120 19.78 7.10 -7.15
CA ASN A 120 20.85 6.97 -6.15
C ASN A 120 20.36 6.73 -4.72
N SER A 121 19.05 6.70 -4.46
CA SER A 121 18.54 6.39 -3.11
C SER A 121 18.21 4.90 -3.00
N PRO A 122 18.83 4.14 -2.07
CA PRO A 122 18.45 2.75 -1.87
C PRO A 122 16.99 2.67 -1.41
N PRO A 123 16.20 1.72 -1.90
CA PRO A 123 14.81 1.57 -1.50
C PRO A 123 14.73 1.33 0.02
N PRO A 124 13.75 1.93 0.71
CA PRO A 124 13.67 1.85 2.15
C PRO A 124 13.40 0.42 2.61
N THR A 125 14.22 -0.11 3.51
CA THR A 125 13.97 -1.44 4.10
C THR A 125 12.91 -1.38 5.19
N PHE A 126 12.33 -2.53 5.57
CA PHE A 126 11.41 -2.63 6.71
C PHE A 126 11.97 -2.05 8.02
N ARG A 127 13.31 -2.09 8.19
CA ARG A 127 13.99 -1.52 9.35
C ARG A 127 14.01 0.00 9.30
N ASP A 128 14.29 0.56 8.12
CA ASP A 128 14.34 2.02 7.90
C ASP A 128 12.96 2.63 8.11
N ILE A 129 11.91 1.98 7.60
CA ILE A 129 10.52 2.42 7.83
C ILE A 129 10.20 2.44 9.33
N LYS A 130 10.67 1.46 10.10
CA LYS A 130 10.47 1.46 11.55
C LYS A 130 11.28 2.57 12.23
N ALA A 131 12.49 2.86 11.76
CA ALA A 131 13.34 3.92 12.30
C ALA A 131 12.75 5.32 12.07
N LEU A 132 12.04 5.53 10.96
CA LEU A 132 11.32 6.78 10.64
C LEU A 132 10.21 7.16 11.64
N ALA A 133 9.76 6.23 12.50
CA ALA A 133 8.88 6.57 13.62
C ALA A 133 9.59 7.45 14.68
N ASN A 134 10.89 7.20 14.87
CA ASN A 134 11.64 7.78 15.98
C ASN A 134 12.25 9.15 15.64
N SER A 135 12.33 9.49 14.36
CA SER A 135 12.91 10.75 13.87
C SER A 135 11.93 11.94 13.87
N SER A 136 10.67 11.72 14.22
CA SER A 136 9.64 12.76 14.35
C SER A 136 9.39 13.10 15.81
N SER A 137 10.47 13.42 16.54
CA SER A 137 10.45 14.02 17.88
C SER A 137 10.80 15.50 17.79
#